data_AF-A0A7V9FT22-F1
#
_entry.id   AF-A0A7V9FT22-F1
#
_cell.length_a   1.000
_cell.length_b   1.000
_cell.length_c   1.000
_cell.angle_alpha   90.00
_cell.angle_beta   90.00
_cell.angle_gamma   90.00
#
_symmetry.space_group_name_H-M   'P 1'
#
loop_
_entity.id
_entity.type
_entity.pdbx_description
1 polymer ?
#
loop_
_entity_poly.entity_id
_entity_poly.type
_entity_poly.pdbx_seq_one_letter_code
_entity_poly.pdbx_strand_id
1 'polypeptide(L)'
;MTVPRPRATERVTTLPCRAGCGVDPALRRHHDRLLTVESDVDEMLELIELAVTWGELDYSGAGVVPPRQWMEFAACHEWRDPNRAARIFSVATDIALRVGRQETADLLLSKVATAS
;
A
#
# COMPACT_ATOMS: atom_id res chain seq x y z
N MET A 1 -16.41 -19.70 20.86
CA MET A 1 -15.89 -18.52 21.58
C MET A 1 -15.59 -17.47 20.53
N THR A 2 -16.43 -16.43 20.43
CA THR A 2 -16.28 -15.36 19.44
C THR A 2 -15.55 -14.22 20.13
N VAL A 3 -14.34 -13.88 19.69
CA VAL A 3 -13.61 -12.71 20.20
C VAL A 3 -14.31 -11.47 19.65
N PRO A 4 -14.85 -10.57 20.51
CA PRO A 4 -15.44 -9.33 20.03
C PRO A 4 -14.32 -8.43 19.50
N ARG A 5 -14.37 -8.09 18.21
CA ARG A 5 -13.52 -7.05 17.62
C ARG A 5 -13.85 -5.72 18.31
N PRO A 6 -12.89 -5.01 18.94
CA PRO A 6 -13.18 -3.72 19.54
C PRO A 6 -13.62 -2.75 18.44
N ARG A 7 -14.82 -2.19 18.56
CA ARG A 7 -15.21 -0.99 17.82
C ARG A 7 -14.56 0.19 18.52
N ALA A 8 -13.30 0.47 18.18
CA ALA A 8 -12.68 1.72 18.56
C ALA A 8 -13.18 2.81 17.60
N THR A 9 -14.25 3.52 17.99
CA THR A 9 -14.44 4.91 17.57
C THR A 9 -13.40 5.78 18.29
N GLU A 10 -12.13 5.56 17.99
CA GLU A 10 -11.13 6.59 18.13
C GLU A 10 -11.24 7.41 16.85
N ARG A 11 -11.41 8.73 16.95
CA ARG A 11 -11.43 9.58 15.77
C ARG A 11 -10.01 9.60 15.21
N VAL A 12 -9.69 8.58 14.42
CA VAL A 12 -8.53 8.57 13.53
C VAL A 12 -8.70 9.82 12.68
N THR A 13 -7.89 10.82 12.99
CA THR A 13 -7.92 12.09 12.29
C THR A 13 -7.23 11.81 10.98
N THR A 14 -8.02 11.58 9.92
CA THR A 14 -7.48 11.53 8.56
C THR A 14 -6.70 12.82 8.34
N LEU A 15 -5.41 12.69 8.03
CA LEU A 15 -4.61 13.84 7.68
C LEU A 15 -5.29 14.54 6.49
N PRO A 16 -5.48 15.87 6.53
CA PRO A 16 -6.12 16.56 5.43
C PRO A 16 -5.25 16.41 4.18
N CYS A 17 -5.88 16.09 3.05
CA CYS A 17 -5.20 16.14 1.76
C CYS A 17 -4.61 17.54 1.54
N ARG A 18 -3.41 17.61 0.99
CA ARG A 18 -2.84 18.90 0.56
C ARG A 18 -3.74 19.54 -0.51
N ALA A 19 -3.80 20.88 -0.54
CA ALA A 19 -4.49 21.60 -1.60
C ALA A 19 -3.94 21.19 -2.98
N GLY A 20 -4.83 20.71 -3.86
CA GLY A 20 -4.46 20.17 -5.18
C GLY A 20 -4.30 18.66 -5.26
N CYS A 21 -4.58 17.91 -4.18
CA CYS A 21 -4.64 16.45 -4.22
C CYS A 21 -5.79 15.97 -5.14
N GLY A 22 -5.44 15.58 -6.38
CA GLY A 22 -6.36 15.08 -7.39
C GLY A 22 -6.46 13.57 -7.35
N VAL A 23 -7.36 13.04 -6.52
CA VAL A 23 -7.56 11.60 -6.36
C VAL A 23 -8.67 11.11 -7.29
N ASP A 24 -8.37 10.06 -8.05
CA ASP A 24 -9.39 9.32 -8.80
C ASP A 24 -10.49 8.82 -7.83
N PRO A 25 -11.77 9.13 -8.07
CA PRO A 25 -12.88 8.63 -7.25
C PRO A 25 -12.85 7.12 -6.98
N ALA A 26 -12.37 6.30 -7.94
CA ALA A 26 -12.27 4.85 -7.80
C ALA A 26 -11.24 4.45 -6.73
N LEU A 27 -10.21 5.26 -6.51
CA LEU A 27 -9.14 5.01 -5.54
C LEU A 27 -9.39 5.68 -4.18
N ARG A 28 -10.43 6.52 -4.08
CA ARG A 28 -10.65 7.42 -2.94
C ARG A 28 -10.71 6.69 -1.61
N ARG A 29 -11.34 5.52 -1.58
CA ARG A 29 -11.43 4.72 -0.35
C ARG A 29 -10.06 4.25 0.13
N HIS A 30 -9.22 3.72 -0.76
CA HIS A 30 -7.88 3.27 -0.38
C HIS A 30 -6.99 4.47 -0.05
N HIS A 31 -7.09 5.56 -0.80
CA HIS A 31 -6.41 6.82 -0.50
C HIS A 31 -6.65 7.28 0.94
N ASP A 32 -7.92 7.37 1.36
CA ASP A 32 -8.26 7.87 2.70
C ASP A 32 -7.75 6.95 3.82
N ARG A 33 -7.68 5.63 3.57
CA ARG A 33 -7.03 4.66 4.47
C ARG A 33 -5.51 4.84 4.52
N LEU A 34 -4.86 5.12 3.40
CA LEU A 34 -3.42 5.37 3.37
C LEU A 34 -3.01 6.60 4.20
N LEU A 35 -3.89 7.59 4.37
CA LEU A 35 -3.63 8.76 5.22
C LEU A 35 -3.55 8.42 6.71
N THR A 36 -3.98 7.23 7.13
CA THR A 36 -4.04 6.86 8.56
C THR A 36 -2.92 5.90 8.98
N VAL A 37 -2.14 5.36 8.04
CA VAL A 37 -1.11 4.32 8.30
C VAL A 37 -0.05 4.73 9.34
N GLU A 38 0.17 6.03 9.53
CA GLU A 38 1.07 6.52 10.56
C GLU A 38 0.49 6.35 11.98
N SER A 39 -0.81 6.58 12.13
CA SER A 39 -1.53 6.61 13.41
C SER A 39 -2.30 5.33 13.70
N ASP A 40 -2.61 4.53 12.68
CA ASP A 40 -3.44 3.34 12.77
C ASP A 40 -2.62 2.11 12.35
N VAL A 41 -2.41 1.20 13.31
CA VAL A 41 -1.63 -0.03 13.10
C VAL A 41 -2.37 -1.00 12.19
N ASP A 42 -3.70 -1.06 12.25
CA ASP A 42 -4.46 -1.97 11.39
C ASP A 42 -4.30 -1.54 9.92
N GLU A 43 -4.34 -0.25 9.65
CA GLU A 43 -4.16 0.28 8.29
C GLU A 43 -2.70 0.16 7.80
N MET A 44 -1.72 0.23 8.71
CA MET A 44 -0.33 -0.10 8.39
C MET A 44 -0.17 -1.59 8.01
N LEU A 45 -0.80 -2.49 8.76
CA LEU A 45 -0.77 -3.93 8.46
C LEU A 45 -1.43 -4.23 7.12
N GLU A 46 -2.57 -3.61 6.83
CA GLU A 46 -3.26 -3.75 5.54
C GLU A 46 -2.40 -3.26 4.36
N LEU A 47 -1.62 -2.19 4.53
CA LEU A 47 -0.63 -1.76 3.53
C LEU A 47 0.48 -2.81 3.33
N ILE A 48 0.97 -3.43 4.41
CA ILE A 48 2.00 -4.47 4.33
C ILE A 48 1.43 -5.74 3.68
N GLU A 49 0.21 -6.14 4.01
CA GLU A 49 -0.49 -7.27 3.39
C GLU A 49 -0.67 -7.05 1.88
N LEU A 50 -1.09 -5.85 1.48
CA LEU A 50 -1.17 -5.46 0.08
C LEU A 50 0.21 -5.51 -0.60
N ALA A 51 1.26 -5.07 0.10
CA ALA A 51 2.61 -5.10 -0.43
C ALA A 51 3.12 -6.52 -0.68
N VAL A 52 2.94 -7.45 0.25
CA VAL A 52 3.42 -8.83 0.10
C VAL A 52 2.65 -9.59 -0.97
N THR A 53 1.35 -9.30 -1.14
CA THR A 53 0.48 -9.99 -2.10
C THR A 53 0.45 -9.34 -3.49
N TRP A 54 1.13 -8.21 -3.70
CA TRP A 54 1.01 -7.41 -4.92
C TRP A 54 1.35 -8.16 -6.22
N GLY A 55 2.34 -9.06 -6.20
CA GLY A 55 2.69 -9.89 -7.37
C GLY A 55 1.80 -11.13 -7.52
N GLU A 56 1.23 -11.60 -6.40
CA GLU A 56 0.53 -12.87 -6.33
C GLU A 56 -0.95 -12.77 -6.74
N LEU A 57 -1.57 -11.60 -6.54
CA LEU A 57 -3.00 -11.37 -6.77
C LEU A 57 -3.27 -10.35 -7.88
N ASP A 58 -4.39 -10.51 -8.58
CA ASP A 58 -4.84 -9.54 -9.58
C ASP A 58 -5.61 -8.38 -8.94
N TYR A 59 -4.96 -7.21 -8.93
CA TYR A 59 -5.53 -5.95 -8.43
C TYR A 59 -6.05 -5.02 -9.54
N SER A 60 -6.12 -5.46 -10.81
CA SER A 60 -6.51 -4.60 -11.94
C SER A 60 -7.91 -3.99 -11.83
N GLY A 61 -8.84 -4.67 -11.15
CA GLY A 61 -10.18 -4.16 -10.84
C GLY A 61 -10.33 -3.61 -9.42
N ALA A 62 -9.28 -3.66 -8.60
CA ALA A 62 -9.33 -3.19 -7.24
C ALA A 62 -9.08 -1.68 -7.20
N GLY A 63 -9.92 -0.94 -6.45
CA GLY A 63 -9.77 0.50 -6.23
C GLY A 63 -8.60 0.84 -5.29
N VAL A 64 -7.40 0.37 -5.60
CA VAL A 64 -6.20 0.48 -4.77
C VAL A 64 -5.10 1.28 -5.45
N VAL A 65 -4.52 2.25 -4.73
CA VAL A 65 -3.29 2.93 -5.14
C VAL A 65 -2.14 1.92 -5.31
N PRO A 66 -1.50 1.85 -6.49
CA PRO A 66 -0.45 0.88 -6.77
C PRO A 66 0.88 1.23 -6.08
N PRO A 67 1.76 0.25 -5.82
CA PRO A 67 3.04 0.46 -5.12
C PRO A 67 3.95 1.51 -5.73
N ARG A 68 3.90 1.66 -7.06
CA ARG A 68 4.70 2.66 -7.78
C ARG A 68 4.37 4.10 -7.39
N GLN A 69 3.18 4.34 -6.82
CA GLN A 69 2.71 5.66 -6.40
C GLN A 69 2.86 5.90 -4.90
N TRP A 70 3.22 4.90 -4.10
CA TRP A 70 3.26 5.02 -2.63
C TRP A 70 4.28 6.03 -2.10
N MET A 71 5.45 6.10 -2.72
CA MET A 71 6.47 7.09 -2.34
C MET A 71 6.06 8.52 -2.70
N GLU A 72 5.43 8.71 -3.87
CA GLU A 72 4.87 10.00 -4.27
C GLU A 72 3.70 10.39 -3.35
N PHE A 73 2.85 9.42 -3.01
CA PHE A 73 1.78 9.60 -2.05
C PHE A 73 2.30 10.11 -0.70
N ALA A 74 3.37 9.50 -0.17
CA ALA A 74 4.01 9.94 1.06
C ALA A 74 4.58 11.37 0.93
N ALA A 75 5.18 11.72 -0.20
CA ALA A 75 5.76 13.05 -0.41
C ALA A 75 4.69 14.16 -0.56
N CYS A 76 3.49 13.82 -1.03
CA CYS A 76 2.43 14.78 -1.33
C CYS A 76 1.54 15.15 -0.13
N HIS A 77 1.63 14.41 0.98
CA HIS A 77 0.79 14.60 2.15
C HIS A 77 1.58 15.14 3.36
N GLU A 78 0.87 15.86 4.22
CA GLU A 78 1.43 16.38 5.47
C GLU A 78 1.26 15.32 6.56
N TRP A 79 2.37 14.76 7.04
CA TRP A 79 2.41 13.73 8.08
C TRP A 79 2.77 14.32 9.44
N ARG A 80 2.37 13.64 10.52
CA ARG A 80 2.77 14.05 11.88
C ARG A 80 4.27 13.90 12.10
N ASP A 81 4.85 12.81 11.62
CA ASP A 81 6.27 12.54 11.51
C ASP A 81 6.60 12.14 10.06
N PRO A 82 7.04 13.10 9.23
CA PRO A 82 7.39 12.85 7.83
C PRO A 82 8.44 11.75 7.63
N ASN A 83 9.38 11.60 8.58
CA ASN A 83 10.42 10.57 8.48
C ASN A 83 9.82 9.18 8.72
N ARG A 84 8.89 9.06 9.67
CA ARG A 84 8.20 7.80 9.94
C ARG A 84 7.31 7.39 8.77
N ALA A 85 6.51 8.31 8.23
CA ALA A 85 5.69 8.05 7.05
C ALA A 85 6.55 7.62 5.86
N ALA A 86 7.62 8.35 5.55
CA ALA A 86 8.53 7.99 4.46
C ALA A 86 9.12 6.58 4.63
N ARG A 87 9.48 6.18 5.86
CA ARG A 87 9.98 4.82 6.13
C ARG A 87 8.92 3.75 5.93
N ILE A 88 7.69 3.97 6.40
CA ILE A 88 6.57 3.02 6.22
C ILE A 88 6.34 2.75 4.73
N PHE A 89 6.15 3.82 3.93
CA PHE A 89 5.90 3.69 2.50
C PHE A 89 7.12 3.16 1.74
N SER A 90 8.34 3.51 2.14
CA SER A 90 9.56 2.95 1.54
C SER A 90 9.66 1.44 1.75
N VAL A 91 9.40 0.95 2.97
CA VAL A 91 9.44 -0.49 3.27
C VAL A 91 8.36 -1.24 2.48
N ALA A 92 7.13 -0.73 2.49
CA ALA A 92 6.03 -1.34 1.74
C ALA A 92 6.35 -1.40 0.22
N THR A 93 6.85 -0.30 -0.34
CA THR A 93 7.24 -0.22 -1.75
C THR A 93 8.32 -1.23 -2.09
N ASP A 94 9.35 -1.35 -1.25
CA ASP A 94 10.43 -2.32 -1.45
C ASP A 94 9.94 -3.76 -1.43
N ILE A 95 9.02 -4.09 -0.52
CA ILE A 95 8.39 -5.41 -0.45
C ILE A 95 7.67 -5.71 -1.76
N ALA A 96 6.74 -4.84 -2.16
CA ALA A 96 5.90 -5.05 -3.34
C ALA A 96 6.71 -5.16 -4.64
N LEU A 97 7.74 -4.32 -4.79
CA LEU A 97 8.57 -4.32 -5.99
C LEU A 97 9.60 -5.45 -6.02
N ARG A 98 9.96 -6.05 -4.87
CA ARG A 98 10.83 -7.24 -4.83
C ARG A 98 10.08 -8.48 -5.30
N VAL A 99 8.86 -8.70 -4.80
CA VAL A 99 8.02 -9.85 -5.19
C VAL A 99 7.81 -9.88 -6.70
N GLY A 100 7.40 -8.75 -7.30
CA GLY A 100 7.20 -8.68 -8.74
C GLY A 100 8.48 -8.92 -9.57
N ARG A 101 9.68 -8.62 -9.04
CA ARG A 101 10.94 -8.95 -9.73
C ARG A 101 11.22 -10.46 -9.71
N GLN A 102 10.93 -11.15 -8.61
CA GLN A 102 11.16 -12.59 -8.52
C GLN A 102 10.28 -13.37 -9.49
N GLU A 103 8.99 -13.02 -9.59
CA GLU A 103 8.07 -13.63 -10.55
C GLU A 103 8.52 -13.46 -12.00
N THR A 104 8.96 -12.25 -12.36
CA THR A 104 9.50 -12.01 -13.71
C THR A 104 10.76 -12.83 -14.00
N ALA A 105 11.64 -13.01 -13.01
CA ALA A 105 12.84 -13.82 -13.17
C ALA A 105 12.50 -15.32 -13.33
N ASP A 106 11.56 -15.84 -12.54
CA ASP A 106 11.12 -17.24 -12.61
C ASP A 106 10.42 -17.56 -13.95
N LEU A 107 9.61 -16.63 -14.46
CA LEU A 107 8.99 -16.75 -15.78
C LEU A 107 10.02 -16.74 -16.93
N LEU A 108 11.09 -15.97 -16.81
CA LEU A 108 12.16 -15.96 -17.81
C LEU A 108 12.98 -17.26 -17.77
N LEU A 109 13.32 -17.76 -16.58
CA LEU A 109 14.05 -19.02 -16.42
C LEU A 109 13.27 -20.23 -16.95
N SER A 110 11.96 -20.30 -16.68
CA SER A 110 11.09 -21.37 -17.19
C SER A 110 10.95 -21.36 -18.72
N LYS A 111 10.93 -20.18 -19.36
CA LYS A 111 10.92 -20.05 -20.83
C LYS A 111 12.23 -20.52 -21.47
N VAL A 112 13.38 -20.24 -20.83
CA VAL A 112 14.68 -20.71 -21.33
C VAL A 112 14.80 -22.24 -21.21
N ALA A 113 14.33 -22.81 -20.10
CA ALA A 113 14.38 -24.25 -19.86
C ALA A 113 13.48 -25.08 -20.79
N THR A 114 12.38 -24.51 -21.29
CA THR A 114 11.45 -25.18 -22.22
C THR A 114 11.80 -24.97 -23.71
N ALA A 115 12.76 -24.08 -24.00
CA ALA A 115 13.26 -23.83 -25.35
C ALA A 115 14.53 -24.65 -25.70
N SER A 116 15.01 -25.49 -24.77
CA SER A 116 16.14 -26.44 -24.95
C SER A 116 15.62 -27.87 -25.10
#